data_AF-A0A7C6N1B4-F1
#
_entry.id   AF-A0A7C6N1B4-F1
#
_cell.length_a   1.000
_cell.length_b   1.000
_cell.length_c   1.000
_cell.angle_alpha   90.00
_cell.angle_beta   90.00
_cell.angle_gamma   90.00
#
_symmetry.space_group_name_H-M   'P 1'
#
loop_
_entity.id
_entity.type
_entity.pdbx_description
1 polymer ?
#
loop_
_entity_poly.entity_id
_entity_poly.type
_entity_poly.pdbx_seq_one_letter_code
_entity_poly.pdbx_strand_id
1 'polypeptide(L)'
;MSYFQRLTRILKDYRNEVDGNIIRRDAKIRKANADNKDAYQKQKIAEAESEFEKRFNESRIDALGKATDEIRSFKEAVKKKASTFNPTTINEVNALKNVRLTPAEIRMFAEKYKGDYMALRILGEIADNSGYKLNTVYADTLLSIIDQTESICVQFLDSYNGNEHSNVTIAMVCQKDSPLEAFEKAFNNDVIPSVVNKELTNEQVTAINKLIGEGSEEEIKERVNNLCTADPSMREAIEAIDKYAPYIEKEKPATILDVETIAKVKELTATDGPIRDLFSKDPTYAPYVSELG
;
A
#
# COMPACT_ATOMS: atom_id res chain seq x y z
N MET A 1 -18.86 -13.32 3.75
CA MET A 1 -18.17 -13.55 2.47
C MET A 1 -17.64 -12.20 2.02
N SER A 2 -16.38 -12.13 1.62
CA SER A 2 -15.68 -10.90 1.23
C SER A 2 -16.10 -10.45 -0.19
N TYR A 3 -15.88 -9.19 -0.57
CA TYR A 3 -16.08 -8.68 -1.94
C TYR A 3 -15.26 -9.49 -2.94
N PHE A 4 -14.00 -9.75 -2.63
CA PHE A 4 -13.11 -10.59 -3.43
C PHE A 4 -13.66 -12.01 -3.63
N GLN A 5 -14.18 -12.63 -2.56
CA GLN A 5 -14.78 -13.96 -2.62
C GLN A 5 -16.04 -14.00 -3.49
N ARG A 6 -16.87 -12.94 -3.43
CA ARG A 6 -18.06 -12.80 -4.28
C ARG A 6 -17.68 -12.67 -5.75
N LEU A 7 -16.74 -11.80 -6.07
CA LEU A 7 -16.26 -11.61 -7.43
C LEU A 7 -15.64 -12.90 -8.00
N THR A 8 -14.76 -13.54 -7.23
CA THR A 8 -14.16 -14.84 -7.58
C THR A 8 -15.22 -15.90 -7.89
N ARG A 9 -16.29 -15.95 -7.08
CA ARG A 9 -17.39 -16.88 -7.30
C ARG A 9 -18.12 -16.59 -8.61
N ILE A 10 -18.46 -15.32 -8.89
CA ILE A 10 -19.12 -14.93 -10.15
C ILE A 10 -18.32 -15.39 -11.36
N LEU A 11 -16.99 -15.17 -11.36
CA LEU A 11 -16.13 -15.57 -12.47
C LEU A 11 -16.04 -17.10 -12.63
N LYS A 12 -15.96 -17.84 -11.51
CA LYS A 12 -15.96 -19.31 -11.53
C LYS A 12 -17.29 -19.89 -11.98
N ASP A 13 -18.40 -19.32 -11.54
CA ASP A 13 -19.74 -19.75 -11.93
C ASP A 13 -19.94 -19.55 -13.44
N TYR A 14 -19.55 -18.37 -13.98
CA TYR A 14 -19.56 -18.11 -15.42
C TYR A 14 -18.70 -19.10 -16.21
N ARG A 15 -17.47 -19.35 -15.77
CA ARG A 15 -16.57 -20.32 -16.39
C ARG A 15 -17.21 -21.70 -16.48
N ASN A 16 -17.71 -22.20 -15.35
CA ASN A 16 -18.34 -23.52 -15.26
C ASN A 16 -19.56 -23.63 -16.19
N GLU A 17 -20.32 -22.54 -16.31
CA GLU A 17 -21.49 -22.48 -17.19
C GLU A 17 -21.09 -22.53 -18.67
N VAL A 18 -20.08 -21.75 -19.08
CA VAL A 18 -19.54 -21.77 -20.44
C VAL A 18 -18.95 -23.15 -20.78
N ASP A 19 -18.15 -23.73 -19.89
CA ASP A 19 -17.57 -25.07 -20.06
C ASP A 19 -18.68 -26.13 -20.22
N GLY A 20 -19.72 -26.06 -19.39
CA GLY A 20 -20.90 -26.92 -19.50
C GLY A 20 -21.65 -26.74 -20.82
N ASN A 21 -21.76 -25.50 -21.33
CA ASN A 21 -22.39 -25.20 -22.61
C ASN A 21 -21.56 -25.72 -23.79
N ILE A 22 -20.22 -25.65 -23.73
CA ILE A 22 -19.32 -26.25 -24.73
C ILE A 22 -19.51 -27.77 -24.77
N ILE A 23 -19.51 -28.44 -23.62
CA ILE A 23 -19.70 -29.90 -23.53
C ILE A 23 -21.04 -30.30 -24.15
N ARG A 24 -22.12 -29.56 -23.86
CA ARG A 24 -23.46 -29.82 -24.43
C ARG A 24 -23.49 -29.61 -25.95
N ARG A 25 -22.87 -28.54 -26.46
CA ARG A 25 -22.74 -28.27 -27.90
C ARG A 25 -22.02 -29.43 -28.59
N ASP A 26 -20.88 -29.83 -28.06
CA ASP A 26 -20.04 -30.87 -28.67
C ASP A 26 -20.71 -32.25 -28.62
N ALA A 27 -21.51 -32.53 -27.59
CA ALA A 27 -22.35 -33.73 -27.54
C ALA A 27 -23.43 -33.72 -28.63
N LYS A 28 -24.11 -32.58 -28.85
CA LYS A 28 -25.12 -32.42 -29.92
C LYS A 28 -24.49 -32.55 -31.32
N ILE A 29 -23.33 -31.93 -31.55
CA ILE A 29 -22.59 -32.04 -32.81
C ILE A 29 -22.16 -33.49 -33.06
N ARG A 30 -21.60 -34.18 -32.05
CA ARG A 30 -21.22 -35.61 -32.18
C ARG A 30 -22.42 -36.48 -32.52
N LYS A 31 -23.57 -36.27 -31.87
CA LYS A 31 -24.81 -36.98 -32.18
C LYS A 31 -25.31 -36.67 -33.59
N ALA A 32 -25.27 -35.40 -34.00
CA ALA A 32 -25.65 -34.99 -35.34
C ALA A 32 -24.81 -35.69 -36.42
N ASN A 33 -23.50 -35.83 -36.19
CA ASN A 33 -22.57 -36.53 -37.07
C ASN A 33 -22.78 -38.05 -37.13
N ALA A 34 -23.30 -38.66 -36.05
CA ALA A 34 -23.54 -40.10 -35.99
C ALA A 34 -24.88 -40.51 -36.62
N ASP A 35 -25.93 -39.71 -36.40
CA ASP A 35 -27.31 -40.12 -36.67
C ASP A 35 -27.84 -39.68 -38.05
N ASN A 36 -27.17 -38.74 -38.74
CA ASN A 36 -27.75 -38.01 -39.87
C ASN A 36 -26.84 -37.99 -41.10
N LYS A 37 -27.45 -37.82 -42.30
CA LYS A 37 -26.73 -37.64 -43.57
C LYS A 37 -26.95 -36.24 -44.16
N ASP A 38 -25.90 -35.68 -44.74
CA ASP A 38 -25.90 -34.49 -45.61
C ASP A 38 -26.58 -33.23 -45.03
N ALA A 39 -27.66 -32.76 -45.66
CA ALA A 39 -28.27 -31.47 -45.34
C ALA A 39 -28.88 -31.41 -43.93
N TYR A 40 -29.42 -32.53 -43.45
CA TYR A 40 -30.04 -32.61 -42.12
C TYR A 40 -28.97 -32.58 -41.00
N GLN A 41 -27.79 -33.16 -41.25
CA GLN A 41 -26.63 -33.04 -40.36
C GLN A 41 -26.20 -31.58 -40.23
N LYS A 42 -26.05 -30.86 -41.36
CA LYS A 42 -25.67 -29.44 -41.36
C LYS A 42 -26.68 -28.58 -40.59
N GLN A 43 -27.98 -28.84 -40.77
CA GLN A 43 -29.03 -28.15 -40.00
C GLN A 43 -28.88 -28.39 -38.50
N LYS A 44 -28.66 -29.64 -38.07
CA LYS A 44 -28.53 -29.99 -36.64
C LYS A 44 -27.27 -29.39 -35.99
N ILE A 45 -26.18 -29.29 -36.74
CA ILE A 45 -24.97 -28.59 -36.28
C ILE A 45 -25.26 -27.10 -36.10
N ALA A 46 -25.88 -26.45 -37.08
CA ALA A 46 -26.23 -25.03 -37.00
C ALA A 46 -27.20 -24.73 -35.84
N GLU A 47 -28.17 -25.61 -35.59
CA GLU A 47 -29.07 -25.51 -34.42
C GLU A 47 -28.28 -25.60 -33.10
N ALA A 48 -27.31 -26.51 -33.00
CA ALA A 48 -26.47 -26.66 -31.81
C ALA A 48 -25.56 -25.44 -31.58
N GLU A 49 -24.98 -24.88 -32.65
CA GLU A 49 -24.16 -23.67 -32.60
C GLU A 49 -25.00 -22.44 -32.22
N SER A 50 -26.18 -22.27 -32.81
CA SER A 50 -27.07 -21.15 -32.48
C SER A 50 -27.57 -21.22 -31.03
N GLU A 51 -27.91 -22.41 -30.52
CA GLU A 51 -28.29 -22.57 -29.11
C GLU A 51 -27.12 -22.29 -28.16
N PHE A 52 -25.90 -22.70 -28.54
CA PHE A 52 -24.69 -22.37 -27.80
C PHE A 52 -24.47 -20.86 -27.75
N GLU A 53 -24.50 -20.18 -28.90
CA GLU A 53 -24.29 -18.73 -29.02
C GLU A 53 -25.30 -17.96 -28.16
N LYS A 54 -26.57 -18.37 -28.19
CA LYS A 54 -27.61 -17.76 -27.35
C LYS A 54 -27.29 -17.91 -25.86
N ARG A 55 -27.04 -19.14 -25.39
CA ARG A 55 -26.72 -19.41 -23.98
C ARG A 55 -25.44 -18.71 -23.54
N PHE A 56 -24.41 -18.71 -24.40
CA PHE A 56 -23.15 -18.03 -24.17
C PHE A 56 -23.36 -16.53 -23.91
N ASN A 57 -24.13 -15.87 -24.78
CA ASN A 57 -24.44 -14.44 -24.63
C ASN A 57 -25.28 -14.16 -23.38
N GLU A 58 -26.25 -15.01 -23.05
CA GLU A 58 -27.06 -14.89 -21.83
C GLU A 58 -26.19 -15.01 -20.56
N SER A 59 -25.36 -16.06 -20.46
CA SER A 59 -24.45 -16.24 -19.32
C SER A 59 -23.45 -15.08 -19.20
N ARG A 60 -22.98 -14.54 -20.33
CA ARG A 60 -22.05 -13.38 -20.33
C ARG A 60 -22.72 -12.14 -19.77
N ILE A 61 -23.91 -11.79 -20.26
CA ILE A 61 -24.64 -10.59 -19.82
C ILE A 61 -24.96 -10.68 -18.33
N ASP A 62 -25.42 -11.84 -17.86
CA ASP A 62 -25.75 -12.07 -16.45
C ASP A 62 -24.49 -11.96 -15.56
N ALA A 63 -23.39 -12.61 -15.93
CA ALA A 63 -22.14 -12.55 -15.17
C ALA A 63 -21.55 -11.13 -15.13
N LEU A 64 -21.60 -10.41 -16.27
CA LEU A 64 -21.13 -9.02 -16.37
C LEU A 64 -21.96 -8.09 -15.48
N GLY A 65 -23.29 -8.23 -15.49
CA GLY A 65 -24.18 -7.47 -14.61
C GLY A 65 -23.84 -7.70 -13.14
N LYS A 66 -23.72 -8.97 -12.71
CA LYS A 66 -23.36 -9.33 -11.33
C LYS A 66 -21.98 -8.79 -10.92
N ALA A 67 -20.98 -8.92 -11.78
CA ALA A 67 -19.63 -8.43 -11.49
C ALA A 67 -19.60 -6.90 -11.39
N THR A 68 -20.26 -6.20 -12.30
CA THR A 68 -20.36 -4.73 -12.31
C THR A 68 -21.06 -4.21 -11.05
N ASP A 69 -22.14 -4.86 -10.63
CA ASP A 69 -22.88 -4.51 -9.42
C ASP A 69 -22.05 -4.70 -8.15
N GLU A 70 -21.30 -5.81 -8.07
CA GLU A 70 -20.41 -6.11 -6.96
C GLU A 70 -19.26 -5.09 -6.86
N ILE A 71 -18.63 -4.78 -7.99
CA ILE A 71 -17.56 -3.78 -8.10
C ILE A 71 -18.07 -2.40 -7.71
N ARG A 72 -19.22 -1.99 -8.24
CA ARG A 72 -19.85 -0.70 -7.91
C ARG A 72 -20.15 -0.59 -6.42
N SER A 73 -20.75 -1.63 -5.84
CA SER A 73 -21.02 -1.70 -4.40
C SER A 73 -19.74 -1.59 -3.58
N PHE A 74 -18.64 -2.20 -4.04
CA PHE A 74 -17.35 -2.09 -3.38
C PHE A 74 -16.78 -0.66 -3.47
N LYS A 75 -16.79 -0.04 -4.65
CA LYS A 75 -16.36 1.36 -4.84
C LYS A 75 -17.14 2.32 -3.94
N GLU A 76 -18.45 2.15 -3.85
CA GLU A 76 -19.30 2.96 -2.98
C GLU A 76 -18.96 2.78 -1.50
N ALA A 77 -18.73 1.53 -1.06
CA ALA A 77 -18.28 1.24 0.30
C ALA A 77 -16.92 1.89 0.62
N VAL A 78 -15.97 1.83 -0.32
CA VAL A 78 -14.66 2.47 -0.17
C VAL A 78 -14.81 3.99 -0.08
N LYS A 79 -15.56 4.61 -1.00
CA LYS A 79 -15.79 6.07 -0.99
C LYS A 79 -16.45 6.53 0.30
N LYS A 80 -17.47 5.81 0.76
CA LYS A 80 -18.18 6.12 2.02
C LYS A 80 -17.25 6.01 3.23
N LYS A 81 -16.42 4.97 3.28
CA LYS A 81 -15.48 4.79 4.38
C LYS A 81 -14.37 5.86 4.36
N ALA A 82 -13.88 6.23 3.18
CA ALA A 82 -12.90 7.29 3.00
C ALA A 82 -13.44 8.69 3.34
N SER A 83 -14.73 8.93 3.14
CA SER A 83 -15.37 10.22 3.47
C SER A 83 -15.87 10.32 4.91
N THR A 84 -15.87 9.21 5.66
CA THR A 84 -16.24 9.19 7.08
C THR A 84 -14.98 9.40 7.90
N PHE A 85 -14.87 10.55 8.56
CA PHE A 85 -13.76 10.86 9.45
C PHE A 85 -14.23 11.50 10.75
N ASN A 86 -13.47 11.31 11.82
CA ASN A 86 -13.70 11.96 13.10
C ASN A 86 -12.90 13.28 13.15
N PRO A 87 -13.54 14.46 13.21
CA PRO A 87 -12.83 15.75 13.24
C PRO A 87 -11.80 15.86 14.36
N THR A 88 -12.06 15.29 15.54
CA THR A 88 -11.13 15.29 16.67
C THR A 88 -9.87 14.49 16.33
N THR A 89 -10.03 13.29 15.78
CA THR A 89 -8.93 12.45 15.32
C THR A 89 -8.08 13.17 14.27
N ILE A 90 -8.72 13.84 13.32
CA ILE A 90 -8.02 14.61 12.28
C ILE A 90 -7.25 15.79 12.86
N ASN A 91 -7.81 16.49 13.85
CA ASN A 91 -7.11 17.58 14.53
C ASN A 91 -5.90 17.07 15.32
N GLU A 92 -6.03 15.95 16.03
CA GLU A 92 -4.91 15.31 16.75
C GLU A 92 -3.75 14.96 15.81
N VAL A 93 -4.04 14.31 14.67
CA VAL A 93 -2.99 13.94 13.72
C VAL A 93 -2.40 15.16 13.03
N ASN A 94 -3.21 16.17 12.68
CA ASN A 94 -2.70 17.39 12.07
C ASN A 94 -1.75 18.18 12.99
N ALA A 95 -1.94 18.11 14.31
CA ALA A 95 -1.02 18.73 15.27
C ALA A 95 0.41 18.16 15.18
N LEU A 96 0.57 16.96 14.60
CA LEU A 96 1.87 16.29 14.42
C LEU A 96 2.57 16.66 13.10
N LYS A 97 1.96 17.44 12.20
CA LYS A 97 2.51 17.74 10.86
C LYS A 97 3.92 18.32 10.83
N ASN A 98 4.29 19.07 11.87
CA ASN A 98 5.60 19.71 11.99
C ASN A 98 6.50 19.02 13.02
N VAL A 99 6.11 17.84 13.51
CA VAL A 99 6.87 17.05 14.48
C VAL A 99 7.57 15.93 13.72
N ARG A 100 8.89 15.81 13.88
CA ARG A 100 9.64 14.66 13.36
C ARG A 100 9.38 13.46 14.26
N LEU A 101 8.80 12.41 13.71
CA LEU A 101 8.46 11.19 14.44
C LEU A 101 9.47 10.09 14.14
N THR A 102 9.81 9.32 15.16
CA THR A 102 10.60 8.09 15.02
C THR A 102 9.75 6.96 14.40
N PRO A 103 10.37 5.91 13.83
CA PRO A 103 9.63 4.75 13.30
C PRO A 103 8.70 4.09 14.32
N ALA A 104 9.10 4.07 15.59
CA ALA A 104 8.31 3.49 16.68
C ALA A 104 7.04 4.31 16.95
N GLU A 105 7.16 5.64 16.96
CA GLU A 105 6.02 6.55 17.14
C GLU A 105 5.07 6.50 15.94
N ILE A 106 5.60 6.48 14.72
CA ILE A 106 4.79 6.33 13.50
C ILE A 106 4.01 5.01 13.56
N ARG A 107 4.64 3.89 13.99
CA ARG A 107 3.94 2.61 14.21
C ARG A 107 2.85 2.70 15.27
N MET A 108 3.14 3.35 16.41
CA MET A 108 2.18 3.53 17.49
C MET A 108 0.95 4.32 17.02
N PHE A 109 1.14 5.40 16.27
CA PHE A 109 0.04 6.15 15.68
C PHE A 109 -0.69 5.35 14.59
N ALA A 110 0.02 4.56 13.78
CA ALA A 110 -0.60 3.71 12.77
C ALA A 110 -1.50 2.63 13.41
N GLU A 111 -1.12 2.10 14.58
CA GLU A 111 -1.95 1.22 15.39
C GLU A 111 -3.17 1.96 15.95
N LYS A 112 -2.96 3.14 16.57
CA LYS A 112 -4.02 3.96 17.16
C LYS A 112 -5.10 4.33 16.14
N TYR A 113 -4.69 4.66 14.92
CA TYR A 113 -5.57 5.14 13.85
C TYR A 113 -5.91 4.06 12.82
N LYS A 114 -5.70 2.78 13.16
CA LYS A 114 -5.99 1.66 12.26
C LYS A 114 -7.44 1.73 11.75
N GLY A 115 -7.59 1.83 10.44
CA GLY A 115 -8.88 1.89 9.78
C GLY A 115 -9.50 3.28 9.60
N ASP A 116 -8.88 4.33 10.16
CA ASP A 116 -9.20 5.71 9.83
C ASP A 116 -8.31 6.16 8.65
N TYR A 117 -8.90 6.13 7.45
CA TYR A 117 -8.19 6.41 6.21
C TYR A 117 -7.58 7.80 6.16
N MET A 118 -8.30 8.79 6.68
CA MET A 118 -7.86 10.16 6.58
C MET A 118 -6.77 10.44 7.62
N ALA A 119 -6.89 9.87 8.83
CA ALA A 119 -5.81 9.90 9.82
C ALA A 119 -4.54 9.20 9.31
N LEU A 120 -4.67 8.01 8.71
CA LEU A 120 -3.53 7.28 8.15
C LEU A 120 -2.91 7.98 6.93
N ARG A 121 -3.71 8.71 6.12
CA ARG A 121 -3.22 9.56 5.04
C ARG A 121 -2.34 10.68 5.59
N ILE A 122 -2.83 11.41 6.59
CA ILE A 122 -2.07 12.49 7.20
C ILE A 122 -0.82 11.93 7.90
N LEU A 123 -0.93 10.78 8.58
CA LEU A 123 0.22 10.11 9.18
C LEU A 123 1.26 9.67 8.12
N GLY A 124 0.82 9.29 6.92
CA GLY A 124 1.70 9.04 5.77
C GLY A 124 2.48 10.28 5.36
N GLU A 125 1.84 11.45 5.28
CA GLU A 125 2.51 12.73 5.03
C GLU A 125 3.55 13.05 6.13
N ILE A 126 3.20 12.80 7.40
CA ILE A 126 4.10 13.00 8.54
C ILE A 126 5.30 12.04 8.48
N ALA A 127 5.05 10.77 8.15
CA ALA A 127 6.10 9.77 7.99
C ALA A 127 7.06 10.18 6.87
N ASP A 128 6.52 10.62 5.73
CA ASP A 128 7.31 11.09 4.59
C ASP A 128 8.18 12.29 4.95
N ASN A 129 7.64 13.25 5.71
CA ASN A 129 8.40 14.39 6.24
C ASN A 129 9.48 13.97 7.25
N SER A 130 9.29 12.82 7.91
CA SER A 130 10.23 12.27 8.88
C SER A 130 11.27 11.33 8.26
N GLY A 131 11.31 11.19 6.92
CA GLY A 131 12.27 10.31 6.21
C GLY A 131 11.81 8.86 6.06
N TYR A 132 10.59 8.53 6.47
CA TYR A 132 10.03 7.18 6.44
C TYR A 132 8.88 7.08 5.45
N LYS A 133 8.53 5.87 5.08
CA LYS A 133 7.33 5.59 4.30
C LYS A 133 6.38 4.75 5.12
N LEU A 134 5.14 5.24 5.24
CA LEU A 134 4.04 4.45 5.79
C LEU A 134 3.45 3.59 4.68
N ASN A 135 3.74 2.29 4.69
CA ASN A 135 3.11 1.34 3.78
C ASN A 135 1.69 1.02 4.29
N THR A 136 0.77 1.94 3.99
CA THR A 136 -0.66 1.77 4.18
C THR A 136 -1.36 1.79 2.82
N VAL A 137 -2.61 1.33 2.83
CA VAL A 137 -3.45 1.27 1.65
C VAL A 137 -4.38 2.47 1.66
N TYR A 138 -4.11 3.46 0.81
CA TYR A 138 -4.93 4.67 0.70
C TYR A 138 -6.19 4.43 -0.13
N ALA A 139 -7.25 5.20 0.13
CA ALA A 139 -8.51 5.10 -0.59
C ALA A 139 -8.36 5.31 -2.12
N ASP A 140 -7.51 6.25 -2.54
CA ASP A 140 -7.27 6.53 -3.95
C ASP A 140 -6.56 5.35 -4.64
N THR A 141 -5.59 4.75 -3.95
CA THR A 141 -4.91 3.52 -4.39
C THR A 141 -5.91 2.35 -4.51
N LEU A 142 -6.79 2.19 -3.51
CA LEU A 142 -7.85 1.17 -3.54
C LEU A 142 -8.78 1.34 -4.74
N LEU A 143 -9.24 2.55 -5.00
CA LEU A 143 -10.13 2.84 -6.13
C LEU A 143 -9.43 2.49 -7.45
N SER A 144 -8.16 2.86 -7.60
CA SER A 144 -7.37 2.50 -8.80
C SER A 144 -7.24 0.99 -8.99
N ILE A 145 -6.99 0.24 -7.92
CA ILE A 145 -6.91 -1.23 -7.98
C ILE A 145 -8.27 -1.85 -8.32
N ILE A 146 -9.36 -1.31 -7.77
CA ILE A 146 -10.72 -1.76 -8.09
C ILE A 146 -11.02 -1.49 -9.58
N ASP A 147 -10.62 -0.33 -10.12
CA ASP A 147 -10.77 -0.02 -11.55
C ASP A 147 -9.96 -0.99 -12.44
N GLN A 148 -8.73 -1.31 -12.04
CA GLN A 148 -7.93 -2.33 -12.74
C GLN A 148 -8.60 -3.71 -12.69
N THR A 149 -9.12 -4.09 -11.52
CA THR A 149 -9.83 -5.35 -11.32
C THR A 149 -11.08 -5.43 -12.20
N GLU A 150 -11.83 -4.33 -12.31
CA GLU A 150 -12.98 -4.22 -13.20
C GLU A 150 -12.57 -4.45 -14.66
N SER A 151 -11.51 -3.79 -15.12
CA SER A 151 -11.01 -3.99 -16.48
C SER A 151 -10.64 -5.45 -16.75
N ILE A 152 -9.96 -6.12 -15.81
CA ILE A 152 -9.59 -7.53 -15.94
C ILE A 152 -10.83 -8.43 -15.95
N CYS A 153 -11.83 -8.16 -15.11
CA CYS A 153 -13.08 -8.91 -15.08
C CYS A 153 -13.85 -8.78 -16.40
N VAL A 154 -13.97 -7.57 -16.92
CA VAL A 154 -14.63 -7.31 -18.22
C VAL A 154 -13.89 -8.05 -19.33
N GLN A 155 -12.57 -7.90 -19.41
CA GLN A 155 -11.76 -8.62 -20.40
C GLN A 155 -11.93 -10.14 -20.31
N PHE A 156 -11.99 -10.69 -19.09
CA PHE A 156 -12.25 -12.12 -18.90
C PHE A 156 -13.63 -12.53 -19.41
N LEU A 157 -14.68 -11.81 -19.00
CA LEU A 157 -16.06 -12.12 -19.39
C LEU A 157 -16.30 -11.93 -20.90
N ASP A 158 -15.59 -11.00 -21.54
CA ASP A 158 -15.67 -10.78 -22.98
C ASP A 158 -14.87 -11.80 -23.79
N SER A 159 -13.75 -12.29 -23.27
CA SER A 159 -12.84 -13.17 -24.00
C SER A 159 -13.01 -14.66 -23.74
N TYR A 160 -13.56 -15.06 -22.58
CA TYR A 160 -13.64 -16.46 -22.21
C TYR A 160 -14.72 -17.18 -23.01
N ASN A 161 -14.30 -17.98 -23.97
CA ASN A 161 -15.13 -18.87 -24.77
C ASN A 161 -14.69 -20.34 -24.69
N GLY A 162 -13.95 -20.70 -23.63
CA GLY A 162 -13.27 -21.99 -23.46
C GLY A 162 -11.81 -22.02 -23.93
N ASN A 163 -11.24 -20.88 -24.36
CA ASN A 163 -9.82 -20.77 -24.69
C ASN A 163 -8.93 -20.75 -23.44
N GLU A 164 -7.83 -21.50 -23.47
CA GLU A 164 -6.81 -21.55 -22.41
C GLU A 164 -6.19 -20.19 -22.08
N HIS A 165 -6.09 -19.27 -23.04
CA HIS A 165 -5.50 -17.93 -22.81
C HIS A 165 -6.28 -17.13 -21.75
N SER A 166 -7.60 -17.31 -21.70
CA SER A 166 -8.46 -16.64 -20.74
C SER A 166 -8.36 -17.24 -19.32
N ASN A 167 -7.75 -18.43 -19.13
CA ASN A 167 -7.49 -19.00 -17.81
C ASN A 167 -6.39 -18.25 -17.04
N VAL A 168 -5.43 -17.62 -17.75
CA VAL A 168 -4.41 -16.77 -17.12
C VAL A 168 -5.06 -15.53 -16.48
N THR A 169 -6.06 -14.95 -17.16
CA THR A 169 -6.84 -13.82 -16.67
C THR A 169 -7.68 -14.18 -15.43
N ILE A 170 -8.29 -15.37 -15.38
CA ILE A 170 -8.94 -15.89 -14.16
C ILE A 170 -7.95 -16.00 -13.02
N ALA A 171 -6.75 -16.53 -13.29
CA ALA A 171 -5.75 -16.75 -12.26
C ALA A 171 -5.34 -15.43 -11.59
N MET A 172 -5.22 -14.33 -12.35
CA MET A 172 -4.90 -13.01 -11.79
C MET A 172 -5.98 -12.48 -10.83
N VAL A 173 -7.26 -12.72 -11.13
CA VAL A 173 -8.37 -12.25 -10.28
C VAL A 173 -8.71 -13.24 -9.16
N CYS A 174 -8.53 -14.54 -9.34
CA CYS A 174 -9.02 -15.58 -8.42
C CYS A 174 -7.93 -16.20 -7.53
N GLN A 175 -6.69 -15.72 -7.59
CA GLN A 175 -5.59 -16.23 -6.76
C GLN A 175 -5.76 -15.85 -5.28
N LYS A 176 -5.41 -16.77 -4.40
CA LYS A 176 -5.44 -16.62 -2.93
C LYS A 176 -4.50 -15.53 -2.40
N ASP A 177 -3.55 -15.10 -3.24
CA ASP A 177 -2.63 -13.99 -2.98
C ASP A 177 -2.88 -12.82 -3.94
N SER A 178 -4.12 -12.72 -4.48
CA SER A 178 -4.50 -11.58 -5.29
C SER A 178 -4.27 -10.30 -4.48
N PRO A 179 -3.69 -9.27 -5.09
CA PRO A 179 -3.56 -7.97 -4.46
C PRO A 179 -4.89 -7.53 -3.83
N LEU A 180 -6.02 -7.77 -4.50
CA LEU A 180 -7.35 -7.40 -4.02
C LEU A 180 -7.75 -8.06 -2.68
N GLU A 181 -7.34 -9.30 -2.41
CA GLU A 181 -7.61 -9.95 -1.12
C GLU A 181 -6.80 -9.32 0.02
N ALA A 182 -5.50 -9.09 -0.22
CA ALA A 182 -4.64 -8.40 0.75
C ALA A 182 -5.15 -6.96 1.01
N PHE A 183 -5.63 -6.30 -0.03
CA PHE A 183 -6.23 -4.98 0.06
C PHE A 183 -7.58 -4.97 0.77
N GLU A 184 -8.45 -5.96 0.55
CA GLU A 184 -9.72 -6.07 1.26
C GLU A 184 -9.48 -6.29 2.77
N LYS A 185 -8.46 -7.08 3.14
CA LYS A 185 -8.03 -7.24 4.54
C LYS A 185 -7.51 -5.93 5.14
N ALA A 186 -6.66 -5.21 4.41
CA ALA A 186 -6.24 -3.87 4.81
C ALA A 186 -7.46 -2.93 4.93
N PHE A 187 -8.43 -3.05 4.02
CA PHE A 187 -9.63 -2.24 4.01
C PHE A 187 -10.52 -2.48 5.21
N ASN A 188 -10.66 -3.73 5.66
CA ASN A 188 -11.48 -4.13 6.79
C ASN A 188 -10.83 -3.88 8.15
N ASN A 189 -9.72 -3.13 8.20
CA ASN A 189 -8.96 -2.78 9.41
C ASN A 189 -8.23 -3.97 10.05
N ASP A 190 -7.91 -5.01 9.29
CA ASP A 190 -7.21 -6.18 9.87
C ASP A 190 -5.69 -6.04 9.86
N VAL A 191 -5.13 -5.14 9.03
CA VAL A 191 -3.68 -5.01 8.85
C VAL A 191 -3.16 -3.69 9.44
N ILE A 192 -2.09 -3.78 10.22
CA ILE A 192 -1.36 -2.64 10.76
C ILE A 192 -0.37 -2.17 9.69
N PRO A 193 -0.38 -0.89 9.28
CA PRO A 193 0.58 -0.38 8.32
C PRO A 193 2.03 -0.60 8.77
N SER A 194 2.89 -1.07 7.87
CA SER A 194 4.32 -1.18 8.17
C SER A 194 5.04 0.14 7.89
N VAL A 195 6.02 0.47 8.72
CA VAL A 195 6.91 1.62 8.49
C VAL A 195 8.21 1.10 7.91
N VAL A 196 8.64 1.69 6.80
CA VAL A 196 9.89 1.35 6.11
C VAL A 196 10.69 2.62 5.84
N ASN A 197 12.01 2.49 5.66
CA ASN A 197 12.82 3.61 5.20
C ASN A 197 12.37 4.02 3.80
N LYS A 198 12.38 5.33 3.53
CA LYS A 198 12.05 5.84 2.20
C LYS A 198 13.16 5.45 1.23
N GLU A 199 12.82 4.69 0.19
CA GLU A 199 13.73 4.48 -0.94
C GLU A 199 13.96 5.82 -1.64
N LEU A 200 15.22 6.15 -1.91
CA LEU A 200 15.55 7.37 -2.66
C LEU A 200 15.17 7.24 -4.13
N THR A 201 14.69 8.33 -4.70
CA THR A 201 14.47 8.38 -6.15
C THR A 201 15.80 8.40 -6.90
N ASN A 202 15.82 7.92 -8.15
CA ASN A 202 17.00 7.99 -9.00
C ASN A 202 17.51 9.43 -9.18
N GLU A 203 16.61 10.42 -9.15
CA GLU A 203 16.96 11.84 -9.21
C GLU A 203 17.65 12.30 -7.92
N GLN A 204 17.15 11.89 -6.75
CA GLN A 204 17.80 12.15 -5.46
C GLN A 204 19.17 11.48 -5.38
N VAL A 205 19.27 10.22 -5.79
CA VAL A 205 20.55 9.50 -5.87
C VAL A 205 21.52 10.20 -6.83
N THR A 206 21.04 10.70 -7.97
CA THR A 206 21.87 11.41 -8.95
C THR A 206 22.31 12.79 -8.42
N ALA A 207 21.43 13.53 -7.76
CA ALA A 207 21.74 14.82 -7.15
C ALA A 207 22.77 14.66 -6.03
N ILE A 208 22.58 13.65 -5.16
CA ILE A 208 23.53 13.28 -4.10
C ILE A 208 24.87 12.86 -4.73
N ASN A 209 24.87 12.00 -5.76
CA ASN A 209 26.10 11.59 -6.44
C ASN A 209 26.84 12.75 -7.13
N LYS A 210 26.14 13.76 -7.66
CA LYS A 210 26.76 14.95 -8.25
C LYS A 210 27.38 15.87 -7.20
N LEU A 211 26.75 16.01 -6.04
CA LEU A 211 27.26 16.85 -4.94
C LEU A 211 28.45 16.19 -4.24
N ILE A 212 28.44 14.86 -4.14
CA ILE A 212 29.43 14.06 -3.39
C ILE A 212 30.57 13.53 -4.28
N GLY A 213 30.35 13.34 -5.59
CA GLY A 213 31.22 12.49 -6.42
C GLY A 213 32.62 13.00 -6.78
N GLU A 214 32.91 14.29 -6.59
CA GLU A 214 34.19 14.89 -7.01
C GLU A 214 34.93 15.50 -5.80
N GLY A 215 35.94 14.84 -5.25
CA GLY A 215 36.76 15.39 -4.17
C GLY A 215 37.57 14.36 -3.40
N SER A 216 38.40 14.83 -2.46
CA SER A 216 39.07 13.96 -1.48
C SER A 216 38.07 13.44 -0.43
N GLU A 217 38.48 12.42 0.33
CA GLU A 217 37.64 11.82 1.37
C GLU A 217 37.15 12.85 2.40
N GLU A 218 38.02 13.76 2.83
CA GLU A 218 37.71 14.83 3.76
C GLU A 218 36.74 15.85 3.16
N GLU A 219 36.90 16.22 1.89
CA GLU A 219 36.00 17.14 1.20
C GLU A 219 34.60 16.55 1.03
N ILE A 220 34.53 15.24 0.76
CA ILE A 220 33.28 14.48 0.69
C ILE A 220 32.59 14.50 2.05
N LYS A 221 33.34 14.18 3.12
CA LYS A 221 32.84 14.18 4.49
C LYS A 221 32.30 15.54 4.91
N GLU A 222 33.02 16.61 4.61
CA GLU A 222 32.61 17.99 4.92
C GLU A 222 31.34 18.40 4.14
N ARG A 223 31.24 18.07 2.85
CA ARG A 223 30.04 18.38 2.04
C ARG A 223 28.83 17.60 2.50
N VAL A 224 28.98 16.31 2.83
CA VAL A 224 27.90 15.48 3.40
C VAL A 224 27.42 16.08 4.72
N ASN A 225 28.35 16.45 5.62
CA ASN A 225 28.00 17.07 6.88
C ASN A 225 27.32 18.44 6.72
N ASN A 226 27.78 19.29 5.80
CA ASN A 226 27.16 20.57 5.52
C ASN A 226 25.73 20.41 4.95
N LEU A 227 25.54 19.41 4.09
CA LEU A 227 24.23 19.08 3.52
C LEU A 227 23.26 18.58 4.60
N CYS A 228 23.72 17.67 5.47
CA CYS A 228 22.92 17.17 6.60
C CYS A 228 22.65 18.26 7.65
N THR A 229 23.53 19.24 7.80
CA THR A 229 23.34 20.37 8.71
C THR A 229 22.32 21.37 8.15
N ALA A 230 22.38 21.65 6.84
CA ALA A 230 21.44 22.54 6.15
C ALA A 230 20.05 21.91 6.01
N ASP A 231 19.98 20.60 5.82
CA ASP A 231 18.75 19.81 5.78
C ASP A 231 18.93 18.49 6.54
N PRO A 232 18.51 18.44 7.82
CA PRO A 232 18.61 17.23 8.66
C PRO A 232 17.83 16.01 8.15
N SER A 233 16.93 16.16 7.16
CA SER A 233 16.24 15.04 6.53
C SER A 233 17.13 14.28 5.53
N MET A 234 18.19 14.92 5.04
CA MET A 234 19.12 14.31 4.07
C MET A 234 20.05 13.27 4.69
N ARG A 235 20.20 13.22 6.02
CA ARG A 235 21.04 12.21 6.68
C ARG A 235 20.52 10.79 6.44
N GLU A 236 19.24 10.54 6.69
CA GLU A 236 18.62 9.21 6.54
C GLU A 236 18.60 8.78 5.06
N ALA A 237 18.43 9.73 4.14
CA ALA A 237 18.59 9.53 2.71
C ALA A 237 20.00 9.04 2.36
N ILE A 238 21.05 9.70 2.86
CA ILE A 238 22.44 9.32 2.57
C ILE A 238 22.80 8.00 3.25
N GLU A 239 22.29 7.72 4.45
CA GLU A 239 22.46 6.43 5.15
C GLU A 239 21.85 5.26 4.35
N ALA A 240 20.76 5.50 3.60
CA ALA A 240 20.18 4.49 2.72
C ALA A 240 21.08 4.13 1.52
N ILE A 241 22.08 4.96 1.20
CA ILE A 241 23.12 4.65 0.23
C ILE A 241 24.34 4.16 0.99
N ASP A 242 24.41 2.85 1.28
CA ASP A 242 25.48 2.18 2.05
C ASP A 242 26.90 2.67 1.74
N LYS A 243 27.16 3.04 0.49
CA LYS A 243 28.44 3.60 0.01
C LYS A 243 28.89 4.87 0.75
N TYR A 244 27.94 5.69 1.23
CA TYR A 244 28.22 7.00 1.83
C TYR A 244 28.02 7.06 3.34
N ALA A 245 27.45 6.01 3.94
CA ALA A 245 27.31 5.86 5.39
C ALA A 245 28.62 6.08 6.19
N PRO A 246 29.82 5.68 5.71
CA PRO A 246 31.08 5.94 6.43
C PRO A 246 31.45 7.42 6.58
N TYR A 247 30.95 8.29 5.69
CA TYR A 247 31.26 9.72 5.67
C TYR A 247 30.27 10.57 6.46
N ILE A 248 29.19 9.95 6.96
CA ILE A 248 28.25 10.62 7.85
C ILE A 248 28.86 10.57 9.24
N GLU A 249 29.14 11.74 9.83
CA GLU A 249 29.37 11.75 11.27
C GLU A 249 28.07 11.28 11.93
N LYS A 250 28.11 10.13 12.60
CA LYS A 250 26.98 9.68 13.42
C LYS A 250 26.69 10.80 14.40
N GLU A 251 25.61 11.53 14.16
CA GLU A 251 25.07 12.42 15.17
C GLU A 251 24.77 11.51 16.36
N LYS A 252 25.53 11.65 17.45
CA LYS A 252 24.99 11.26 18.74
C LYS A 252 23.66 12.01 18.82
N PRO A 253 22.51 11.33 19.00
CA PRO A 253 21.25 12.02 19.10
C PRO A 253 21.37 12.95 20.31
N ALA A 254 21.58 14.23 20.04
CA ALA A 254 21.59 15.26 21.04
C ALA A 254 20.14 15.70 21.16
N THR A 255 19.48 15.28 22.24
CA THR A 255 18.45 16.13 22.80
C THR A 255 19.15 17.45 23.15
N ILE A 256 19.14 18.40 22.22
CA ILE A 256 19.56 19.76 22.52
C ILE A 256 18.42 20.32 23.34
N LEU A 257 18.60 20.27 24.66
CA LEU A 257 17.80 21.09 25.56
C LEU A 257 18.04 22.53 25.14
N ASP A 258 16.96 23.28 24.90
CA ASP A 258 17.08 24.70 24.59
C ASP A 258 17.79 25.45 25.73
N VAL A 259 18.30 26.65 25.42
CA VAL A 259 19.12 27.44 26.34
C VAL A 259 18.37 27.77 27.64
N GLU A 260 17.03 27.96 27.58
CA GLU A 260 16.21 28.19 28.77
C GLU A 260 16.10 26.93 29.63
N THR A 261 15.95 25.76 29.00
CA THR A 261 15.88 24.47 29.69
C THR A 261 17.23 24.11 30.32
N ILE A 262 18.36 24.36 29.66
CA ILE A 262 19.69 24.19 30.27
C ILE A 262 19.87 25.13 31.47
N ALA A 263 19.47 26.39 31.34
CA ALA A 263 19.54 27.35 32.45
C ALA A 263 18.66 26.92 33.63
N LYS A 264 17.44 26.44 33.37
CA LYS A 264 16.51 25.96 34.40
C LYS A 264 17.01 24.68 35.08
N VAL A 265 17.57 23.74 34.34
CA VAL A 265 18.16 22.52 34.90
C VAL A 265 19.37 22.86 35.78
N LYS A 266 20.23 23.80 35.36
CA LYS A 266 21.35 24.28 36.19
C LYS A 266 20.87 24.99 37.46
N GLU A 267 19.82 25.81 37.37
CA GLU A 267 19.19 26.48 38.52
C GLU A 267 18.62 25.47 39.54
N LEU A 268 17.86 24.48 39.06
CA LEU A 268 17.21 23.47 39.91
C LEU A 268 18.21 22.51 40.57
N THR A 269 19.29 22.15 39.87
CA THR A 269 20.28 21.19 40.37
C THR A 269 21.37 21.82 41.24
N ALA A 270 21.51 23.15 41.25
CA ALA A 270 22.47 23.86 42.09
C ALA A 270 22.08 23.90 43.58
N THR A 271 20.78 23.69 43.90
CA THR A 271 20.24 23.96 45.25
C THR A 271 19.62 22.73 45.93
N ASP A 272 19.34 21.66 45.19
CA ASP A 272 18.63 20.48 45.69
C ASP A 272 19.40 19.19 45.32
N GLY A 273 20.01 18.56 46.33
CA GLY A 273 20.82 17.34 46.19
C GLY A 273 20.05 16.15 45.60
N PRO A 274 18.84 15.81 46.10
CA PRO A 274 17.97 14.80 45.51
C PRO A 274 17.63 15.04 44.03
N ILE A 275 17.36 16.29 43.64
CA ILE A 275 17.08 16.63 42.24
C ILE A 275 18.34 16.46 41.38
N ARG A 276 19.50 16.90 41.89
CA ARG A 276 20.81 16.70 41.24
C ARG A 276 21.12 15.22 41.00
N ASP A 277 20.82 14.35 41.96
CA ASP A 277 21.00 12.90 41.86
C ASP A 277 20.07 12.24 40.84
N LEU A 278 18.89 12.82 40.61
CA LEU A 278 17.92 12.34 39.63
C LEU A 278 18.38 12.68 38.20
N PHE A 279 18.79 13.94 37.97
CA PHE A 279 19.21 14.42 36.65
C PHE A 279 20.60 13.95 36.24
N SER A 280 21.51 13.68 37.18
CA SER A 280 22.83 13.10 36.89
C SER A 280 22.79 11.65 36.42
N LYS A 281 21.67 10.93 36.66
CA LYS A 281 21.46 9.55 36.21
C LYS A 281 20.82 9.46 34.83
N ASP A 282 20.24 10.55 34.34
CA ASP A 282 19.70 10.62 32.98
C ASP A 282 20.81 11.04 32.00
N PRO A 283 21.16 10.21 31.00
CA PRO A 283 22.24 10.51 30.04
C PRO A 283 22.06 11.84 29.28
N THR A 284 20.82 12.32 29.19
CA THR A 284 20.45 13.56 28.50
C THR A 284 20.87 14.81 29.28
N TYR A 285 20.79 14.76 30.61
CA TYR A 285 21.02 15.91 31.50
C TYR A 285 22.35 15.82 32.26
N ALA A 286 22.90 14.60 32.39
CA ALA A 286 24.14 14.34 33.12
C ALA A 286 25.34 15.23 32.74
N PRO A 287 25.60 15.56 31.46
CA PRO A 287 26.69 16.45 31.09
C PRO A 287 26.54 17.85 31.73
N TYR A 288 25.32 18.40 31.75
CA TYR A 288 25.05 19.75 32.24
C TYR A 288 25.01 19.85 33.78
N VAL A 289 24.82 18.72 34.47
CA VAL A 289 24.89 18.62 35.94
C VAL A 289 26.33 18.42 36.42
N SER A 290 27.17 17.77 35.62
CA SER A 290 28.60 17.52 35.94
C SER A 290 29.48 18.77 35.87
N GLU A 291 29.06 19.79 35.12
CA GLU A 291 29.75 21.09 35.03
C GLU A 291 29.63 21.95 36.30
N LEU A 292 28.77 21.57 37.24
CA LEU A 292 28.53 22.30 38.49
C LEU A 292 29.45 21.87 39.66
N GLY A 293 30.37 20.90 39.43
CA GLY A 293 31.40 20.47 40.39
C GLY A 293 31.29 19.02 40.81
#